data_AF-A0A502GKT5-F1
#
_entry.id   AF-A0A502GKT5-F1
#
_cell.length_a   1.000
_cell.length_b   1.000
_cell.length_c   1.000
_cell.angle_alpha   90.00
_cell.angle_beta   90.00
_cell.angle_gamma   90.00
#
_symmetry.space_group_name_H-M   'P 1'
#
loop_
_entity.id
_entity.type
_entity.pdbx_description
1 polymer ?
#
loop_
_entity_poly.entity_id
_entity_poly.type
_entity_poly.pdbx_seq_one_letter_code
_entity_poly.pdbx_strand_id
1 'polypeptide(L)'
;MAAAAPEPPVSAAVPPLTRELVLRALRQIDRAGAPLPPSTVYELVYRSRRYPPRAVAEWAHRLATGDAAARWPHPAGTPTNALLEALDFTISTKRPVLAPGTAADVTEPADDLYLGAPAPPNSALAAEPGAPYAPPALPAGPAAPYTKAEALAELHMAEDELDAALAGLARRRNLLLQGPPGTGKTYLARRLAWLLLEARDESRLELVQFHPSYGYEDFVLGFRPDDRGQFRLVPGVLPLLCQRAAADPARPYVLLIDELNRGQVARIFGELLGLLEADKRGPAHALRLPYAPPEAPRFFVPENLFVIATLNLADRSLSPLDYALRRRFAVVELRPQFGAPLRALLAAHGVPGALAERLTARLGALNQTISDDPGLGPEFAIGHSYFVPPPGPLPAPEAWLRLVVDQEIGPLLADYWRDEPATAAAQLRKLRGMLE
;
A
#
# COMPACT_ATOMS: atom_id res chain seq x y z
N MET A 1 -44.56 -71.39 -18.69
CA MET A 1 -44.18 -70.80 -19.99
C MET A 1 -43.35 -69.57 -19.71
N ALA A 2 -42.18 -69.48 -20.33
CA ALA A 2 -41.16 -68.49 -20.06
C ALA A 2 -41.63 -67.05 -20.34
N ALA A 3 -41.21 -66.10 -19.50
CA ALA A 3 -41.07 -64.69 -19.89
C ALA A 3 -40.03 -63.98 -19.00
N ALA A 4 -38.99 -63.51 -19.68
CA ALA A 4 -38.06 -62.41 -19.37
C ALA A 4 -37.32 -62.37 -18.01
N ALA A 5 -36.00 -62.44 -18.10
CA ALA A 5 -35.06 -62.14 -17.02
C ALA A 5 -35.16 -60.67 -16.56
N PRO A 6 -34.94 -60.38 -15.26
CA PRO A 6 -34.93 -59.01 -14.74
C PRO A 6 -33.74 -58.21 -15.28
N GLU A 7 -33.99 -56.96 -15.65
CA GLU A 7 -33.00 -55.98 -16.09
C GLU A 7 -31.89 -55.77 -15.05
N PRO A 8 -30.63 -55.50 -15.48
CA PRO A 8 -29.55 -55.20 -14.57
C PRO A 8 -29.79 -53.86 -13.85
N PRO A 9 -29.32 -53.69 -12.60
CA PRO A 9 -29.55 -52.48 -11.83
C PRO A 9 -28.92 -51.27 -12.52
N VAL A 10 -29.72 -50.22 -12.67
CA VAL A 10 -29.33 -48.89 -13.12
C VAL A 10 -28.11 -48.44 -12.31
N SER A 11 -26.97 -48.27 -12.99
CA SER A 11 -25.77 -47.67 -12.44
C SER A 11 -26.14 -46.34 -11.79
N ALA A 12 -26.12 -46.27 -10.46
CA ALA A 12 -26.37 -45.05 -9.71
C ALA A 12 -25.33 -44.00 -10.15
N ALA A 13 -25.78 -43.01 -10.91
CA ALA A 13 -24.95 -41.89 -11.31
C ALA A 13 -24.41 -41.20 -10.05
N VAL A 14 -23.10 -41.02 -9.98
CA VAL A 14 -22.45 -40.32 -8.87
C VAL A 14 -23.08 -38.92 -8.76
N PRO A 15 -23.65 -38.54 -7.60
CA PRO A 15 -24.28 -37.24 -7.46
C PRO A 15 -23.21 -36.15 -7.70
N PRO A 16 -23.50 -35.16 -8.57
CA PRO A 16 -22.52 -34.13 -8.90
C PRO A 16 -22.18 -33.33 -7.64
N LEU A 17 -20.90 -33.00 -7.50
CA LEU A 17 -20.43 -32.13 -6.42
C LEU A 17 -21.07 -30.75 -6.60
N THR A 18 -21.80 -30.26 -5.60
CA THR A 18 -22.40 -28.92 -5.64
C THR A 18 -21.67 -27.98 -4.69
N ARG A 19 -21.73 -26.68 -4.99
CA ARG A 19 -21.13 -25.62 -4.16
C ARG A 19 -21.66 -25.66 -2.73
N GLU A 20 -22.95 -25.94 -2.54
CA GLU A 20 -23.56 -26.03 -1.22
C GLU A 20 -22.97 -27.18 -0.39
N LEU A 21 -22.73 -28.35 -1.01
CA LEU A 21 -22.11 -29.50 -0.35
C LEU A 21 -20.68 -29.19 0.09
N VAL A 22 -19.90 -28.48 -0.73
CA VAL A 22 -18.54 -28.02 -0.38
C VAL A 22 -18.58 -27.04 0.79
N LEU A 23 -19.52 -26.09 0.82
CA LEU A 23 -19.70 -25.17 1.96
C LEU A 23 -20.15 -25.88 3.24
N ARG A 24 -20.98 -26.92 3.14
CA ARG A 24 -21.35 -27.77 4.29
C ARG A 24 -20.15 -28.57 4.80
N ALA A 25 -19.33 -29.13 3.91
CA ALA A 25 -18.11 -29.84 4.25
C ALA A 25 -17.11 -28.94 5.01
N LEU A 26 -16.84 -27.74 4.50
CA LEU A 26 -15.95 -26.77 5.16
C LEU A 26 -16.41 -26.42 6.58
N ARG A 27 -17.72 -26.19 6.78
CA ARG A 27 -18.30 -25.93 8.11
C ARG A 27 -18.17 -27.13 9.06
N GLN A 28 -18.30 -28.36 8.55
CA GLN A 28 -18.14 -29.56 9.38
C GLN A 28 -16.68 -29.81 9.74
N ILE A 29 -15.75 -29.63 8.80
CA ILE A 29 -14.30 -29.67 9.04
C ILE A 29 -13.92 -28.69 10.15
N ASP A 30 -14.40 -27.45 10.06
CA ASP A 30 -14.11 -26.40 11.05
C ASP A 30 -14.71 -26.72 12.44
N ARG A 31 -15.91 -27.30 12.50
CA ARG A 31 -16.60 -27.66 13.76
C ARG A 31 -16.04 -28.91 14.42
N ALA A 32 -15.66 -29.91 13.63
CA ALA A 32 -15.19 -31.20 14.13
C ALA A 32 -13.71 -31.16 14.54
N GLY A 33 -12.96 -30.11 14.17
CA GLY A 33 -11.51 -30.05 14.38
C GLY A 33 -10.77 -31.22 13.73
N ALA A 34 -11.33 -31.78 12.65
CA ALA A 34 -10.84 -33.02 12.07
C ALA A 34 -9.41 -32.81 11.52
N PRO A 35 -8.45 -33.68 11.86
CA PRO A 35 -7.10 -33.59 11.32
C PRO A 35 -7.15 -33.88 9.82
N LEU A 36 -6.91 -32.84 9.01
CA LEU A 36 -6.79 -32.99 7.56
C LEU A 36 -5.33 -33.28 7.19
N PRO A 37 -5.07 -34.09 6.14
CA PRO A 37 -3.73 -34.29 5.64
C PRO A 37 -3.14 -32.96 5.13
N PRO A 38 -1.83 -32.70 5.26
CA PRO A 38 -1.25 -31.45 4.80
C PRO A 38 -1.39 -31.29 3.28
N SER A 39 -1.71 -30.08 2.82
CA SER A 39 -1.65 -29.71 1.40
C SER A 39 -0.19 -29.64 0.94
N THR A 40 0.14 -30.30 -0.18
CA THR A 40 1.52 -30.35 -0.71
C THR A 40 1.78 -29.30 -1.78
N VAL A 41 0.88 -29.19 -2.77
CA VAL A 41 1.06 -28.30 -3.95
C VAL A 41 -0.02 -27.23 -4.04
N TYR A 42 -1.28 -27.59 -3.76
CA TYR A 42 -2.45 -26.72 -3.92
C TYR A 42 -3.23 -26.56 -2.61
N GLU A 43 -3.83 -25.40 -2.42
CA GLU A 43 -4.68 -25.03 -1.28
C GLU A 43 -5.98 -24.41 -1.74
N LEU A 44 -7.10 -24.90 -1.23
CA LEU A 44 -8.39 -24.24 -1.36
C LEU A 44 -8.45 -23.12 -0.32
N VAL A 45 -8.69 -21.89 -0.77
CA VAL A 45 -8.78 -20.70 0.09
C VAL A 45 -10.25 -20.34 0.30
N TYR A 46 -10.69 -20.33 1.55
CA TYR A 46 -12.05 -19.94 1.92
C TYR A 46 -12.05 -19.19 3.26
N ARG A 47 -12.63 -17.99 3.29
CA ARG A 47 -12.71 -17.11 4.50
C ARG A 47 -11.37 -16.96 5.24
N SER A 48 -10.30 -16.68 4.49
CA SER A 48 -8.93 -16.53 5.01
C SER A 48 -8.30 -17.79 5.62
N ARG A 49 -8.94 -18.96 5.49
CA ARG A 49 -8.40 -20.27 5.83
C ARG A 49 -8.00 -21.06 4.59
N ARG A 50 -7.02 -21.95 4.76
CA ARG A 50 -6.43 -22.79 3.70
C ARG A 50 -6.72 -24.26 3.98
N TYR A 51 -7.27 -24.95 3.00
CA TYR A 51 -7.66 -26.36 3.12
C TYR A 51 -7.02 -27.19 2.00
N PRO A 52 -6.72 -28.48 2.23
CA PRO A 52 -6.32 -29.39 1.16
C PRO A 52 -7.51 -29.66 0.22
N PRO A 53 -7.43 -29.31 -1.08
CA PRO A 53 -8.58 -29.38 -2.00
C PRO A 53 -9.23 -30.77 -2.07
N ARG A 54 -8.41 -31.84 -2.16
CA ARG A 54 -8.91 -33.22 -2.19
C ARG A 54 -9.62 -33.64 -0.91
N ALA A 55 -9.11 -33.22 0.25
CA ALA A 55 -9.75 -33.56 1.52
C ALA A 55 -11.13 -32.90 1.62
N VAL A 56 -11.25 -31.64 1.18
CA VAL A 56 -12.54 -30.94 1.13
C VAL A 56 -13.51 -31.61 0.16
N ALA A 57 -13.05 -31.97 -1.04
CA ALA A 57 -13.87 -32.65 -2.04
C ALA A 57 -14.36 -34.03 -1.55
N GLU A 58 -13.51 -34.78 -0.84
CA GLU A 58 -13.88 -36.07 -0.25
C GLU A 58 -14.97 -35.94 0.81
N TRP A 59 -14.85 -34.94 1.70
CA TRP A 59 -15.90 -34.66 2.68
C TRP A 59 -17.22 -34.26 2.02
N ALA A 60 -17.16 -33.39 1.01
CA ALA A 60 -18.34 -32.99 0.28
C ALA A 60 -18.98 -34.16 -0.51
N HIS A 61 -18.18 -35.10 -0.98
CA HIS A 61 -18.67 -36.32 -1.63
C HIS A 61 -19.34 -37.28 -0.66
N ARG A 62 -18.80 -37.48 0.55
CA ARG A 62 -19.47 -38.26 1.61
C ARG A 62 -20.83 -37.66 1.99
N LEU A 63 -20.93 -36.33 2.01
CA LEU A 63 -22.21 -35.63 2.21
C LEU A 63 -23.17 -35.83 1.03
N ALA A 64 -22.67 -35.92 -0.19
CA ALA A 64 -23.47 -36.14 -1.39
C ALA A 64 -24.04 -37.56 -1.46
N THR A 65 -23.25 -38.57 -1.06
CA THR A 65 -23.62 -39.99 -1.13
C THR A 65 -24.32 -40.49 0.13
N GLY A 66 -24.21 -39.77 1.24
CA GLY A 66 -24.70 -40.22 2.55
C GLY A 66 -23.86 -41.35 3.15
N ASP A 67 -22.73 -41.71 2.53
CA ASP A 67 -21.83 -42.76 2.99
C ASP A 67 -20.54 -42.15 3.57
N ALA A 68 -20.35 -42.35 4.88
CA ALA A 68 -19.18 -41.85 5.61
C ALA A 68 -17.86 -42.51 5.18
N ALA A 69 -17.91 -43.69 4.55
CA ALA A 69 -16.74 -44.41 4.04
C ALA A 69 -16.42 -44.10 2.57
N ALA A 70 -17.26 -43.30 1.88
CA ALA A 70 -17.05 -42.94 0.49
C ALA A 70 -15.72 -42.19 0.29
N ARG A 71 -14.98 -42.59 -0.75
CA ARG A 71 -13.72 -41.97 -1.16
C ARG A 71 -13.95 -41.09 -2.37
N TRP A 72 -13.20 -40.00 -2.45
CA TRP A 72 -13.23 -39.12 -3.61
C TRP A 72 -12.77 -39.87 -4.88
N PRO A 73 -13.58 -39.91 -5.95
CA PRO A 73 -13.30 -40.72 -7.13
C PRO A 73 -12.24 -40.13 -8.07
N HIS A 74 -11.85 -38.85 -7.89
CA HIS A 74 -10.88 -38.19 -8.77
C HIS A 74 -9.47 -38.10 -8.15
N PRO A 75 -8.40 -38.10 -8.97
CA PRO A 75 -7.03 -37.89 -8.51
C PRO A 75 -6.82 -36.51 -7.86
N ALA A 76 -5.84 -36.41 -6.95
CA ALA A 76 -5.41 -35.13 -6.38
C ALA A 76 -4.79 -34.21 -7.47
N GLY A 77 -4.79 -32.90 -7.22
CA GLY A 77 -4.24 -31.91 -8.16
C GLY A 77 -5.28 -31.45 -9.17
N THR A 78 -4.86 -31.20 -10.41
CA THR A 78 -5.64 -30.56 -11.47
C THR A 78 -7.07 -31.10 -11.64
N PRO A 79 -7.33 -32.43 -11.63
CA PRO A 79 -8.70 -32.95 -11.78
C PRO A 79 -9.65 -32.57 -10.64
N THR A 80 -9.16 -32.53 -9.41
CA THR A 80 -9.97 -32.12 -8.25
C THR A 80 -10.08 -30.60 -8.15
N ASN A 81 -9.00 -29.89 -8.48
CA ASN A 81 -8.97 -28.42 -8.45
C ASN A 81 -9.96 -27.84 -9.47
N ALA A 82 -9.96 -28.34 -10.70
CA ALA A 82 -10.86 -27.87 -11.76
C ALA A 82 -12.34 -27.99 -11.36
N LEU A 83 -12.71 -29.08 -10.66
CA LEU A 83 -14.07 -29.27 -10.15
C LEU A 83 -14.45 -28.27 -9.03
N LEU A 84 -13.49 -27.88 -8.20
CA LEU A 84 -13.70 -26.89 -7.14
C LEU A 84 -13.72 -25.46 -7.70
N GLU A 85 -12.85 -25.17 -8.67
CA GLU A 85 -12.82 -23.89 -9.41
C GLU A 85 -14.11 -23.67 -10.20
N ALA A 86 -14.64 -24.72 -10.85
CA ALA A 86 -15.94 -24.67 -11.53
C ALA A 86 -17.13 -24.40 -10.57
N LEU A 87 -16.92 -24.52 -9.25
CA LEU A 87 -17.88 -24.21 -8.19
C LEU A 87 -17.57 -22.87 -7.49
N ASP A 88 -16.77 -22.00 -8.13
CA ASP A 88 -16.30 -20.69 -7.63
C ASP A 88 -15.48 -20.76 -6.34
N PHE A 89 -14.68 -21.82 -6.15
CA PHE A 89 -13.68 -21.85 -5.08
C PHE A 89 -12.28 -21.48 -5.60
N THR A 90 -11.57 -20.65 -4.85
CA THR A 90 -10.21 -20.24 -5.18
C THR A 90 -9.22 -21.33 -4.77
N ILE A 91 -8.43 -21.83 -5.74
CA ILE A 91 -7.29 -22.69 -5.48
C ILE A 91 -5.99 -21.88 -5.64
N SER A 92 -5.10 -21.96 -4.67
CA SER A 92 -3.80 -21.29 -4.64
C SER A 92 -2.66 -22.32 -4.61
N THR A 93 -1.56 -22.04 -5.31
CA THR A 93 -0.36 -22.89 -5.29
C THR A 93 0.57 -22.49 -4.15
N LYS A 94 1.20 -23.46 -3.48
CA LYS A 94 2.14 -23.20 -2.37
C LYS A 94 3.48 -22.60 -2.80
N ARG A 95 3.81 -22.63 -4.09
CA ARG A 95 4.96 -22.01 -4.80
C ARG A 95 4.85 -22.36 -6.29
N PRO A 96 5.36 -21.55 -7.23
CA PRO A 96 5.40 -21.93 -8.63
C PRO A 96 6.49 -22.99 -8.82
N VAL A 97 6.11 -24.21 -9.21
CA VAL A 97 7.05 -25.17 -9.79
C VAL A 97 7.13 -24.82 -11.28
N LEU A 98 8.23 -24.20 -11.69
CA LEU A 98 8.61 -24.13 -13.10
C LEU A 98 8.95 -25.55 -13.55
N ALA A 99 8.09 -26.16 -14.36
CA ALA A 99 8.46 -27.32 -15.15
C ALA A 99 9.35 -26.85 -16.32
N PRO A 100 10.41 -27.58 -16.70
CA PRO A 100 11.19 -27.26 -17.88
C PRO A 100 10.36 -27.63 -19.12
N GLY A 101 9.81 -26.63 -19.79
CA GLY A 101 9.09 -26.79 -21.05
C GLY A 101 10.07 -26.77 -22.23
N THR A 102 10.20 -27.91 -22.89
CA THR A 102 10.82 -28.06 -24.21
C THR A 102 10.05 -27.28 -25.28
N ALA A 103 10.79 -26.64 -26.18
CA ALA A 103 10.26 -26.00 -27.38
C ALA A 103 9.55 -27.01 -28.30
N ALA A 104 8.27 -26.79 -28.59
CA ALA A 104 7.58 -27.18 -29.83
C ALA A 104 6.18 -26.55 -29.87
N ASP A 105 5.94 -25.76 -30.92
CA ASP A 105 4.68 -25.37 -31.56
C ASP A 105 3.35 -25.50 -30.80
N VAL A 106 2.72 -24.34 -30.56
CA VAL A 106 1.26 -24.19 -30.76
C VAL A 106 1.00 -22.86 -31.46
N THR A 107 0.85 -22.91 -32.78
CA THR A 107 0.09 -21.95 -33.58
C THR A 107 -1.40 -22.16 -33.30
N GLU A 108 -2.13 -21.12 -32.86
CA GLU A 108 -3.46 -20.72 -33.34
C GLU A 108 -3.92 -19.44 -32.58
N PRO A 109 -4.73 -18.56 -33.22
CA PRO A 109 -4.92 -17.18 -32.81
C PRO A 109 -6.07 -17.03 -31.80
N ALA A 110 -5.91 -16.12 -30.85
CA ALA A 110 -6.99 -15.69 -29.96
C ALA A 110 -7.81 -14.59 -30.67
N ASP A 111 -8.95 -14.98 -31.21
CA ASP A 111 -9.99 -14.06 -31.69
C ASP A 111 -10.67 -13.33 -30.51
N ASP A 112 -10.84 -12.02 -30.72
CA ASP A 112 -11.90 -11.13 -30.23
C ASP A 112 -12.36 -11.17 -28.77
N LEU A 113 -11.81 -10.24 -27.98
CA LEU A 113 -12.53 -9.59 -26.89
C LEU A 113 -12.31 -8.07 -26.99
N TYR A 114 -13.43 -7.34 -27.15
CA TYR A 114 -13.62 -5.87 -27.17
C TYR A 114 -13.56 -5.15 -28.53
N LEU A 115 -14.70 -5.08 -29.22
CA LEU A 115 -15.03 -3.96 -30.14
C LEU A 115 -16.28 -3.23 -29.62
N GLY A 116 -16.05 -2.17 -28.84
CA GLY A 116 -16.96 -1.02 -28.80
C GLY A 116 -16.57 -0.09 -29.96
N ALA A 117 -17.57 0.42 -30.69
CA ALA A 117 -17.35 1.21 -31.92
C ALA A 117 -16.40 2.42 -31.71
N PRO A 118 -15.53 2.74 -32.68
CA PRO A 118 -14.54 3.81 -32.55
C PRO A 118 -15.21 5.18 -32.61
N ALA A 119 -14.97 6.00 -31.59
CA ALA A 119 -15.13 7.45 -31.68
C ALA A 119 -14.04 8.04 -32.61
N PRO A 120 -14.30 9.13 -33.34
CA PRO A 120 -13.33 9.69 -34.29
C PRO A 120 -12.06 10.19 -33.57
N PRO A 121 -10.89 10.11 -34.22
CA PRO A 121 -9.62 10.36 -33.57
C PRO A 121 -9.46 11.85 -33.22
N ASN A 122 -9.41 12.15 -31.93
CA ASN A 122 -8.84 13.40 -31.46
C ASN A 122 -7.31 13.21 -31.43
N SER A 123 -6.62 13.81 -32.40
CA SER A 123 -5.21 13.57 -32.71
C SER A 123 -4.21 14.20 -31.72
N ALA A 124 -4.37 14.00 -30.42
CA ALA A 124 -3.49 14.64 -29.43
C ALA A 124 -2.88 13.72 -28.37
N LEU A 125 -3.33 12.47 -28.20
CA LEU A 125 -2.82 11.59 -27.15
C LEU A 125 -2.83 10.13 -27.62
N ALA A 126 -1.83 9.76 -28.41
CA ALA A 126 -1.46 8.36 -28.64
C ALA A 126 0.06 8.26 -28.53
N ALA A 127 0.55 8.06 -27.30
CA ALA A 127 1.91 7.58 -27.11
C ALA A 127 1.88 6.06 -27.34
N GLU A 128 2.64 5.59 -28.32
CA GLU A 128 2.74 4.17 -28.65
C GLU A 128 3.34 3.35 -27.49
N PRO A 129 2.87 2.11 -27.25
CA PRO A 129 3.49 1.18 -26.32
C PRO A 129 4.80 0.65 -26.92
N GLY A 130 5.87 1.41 -26.76
CA GLY A 130 7.19 1.07 -27.30
C GLY A 130 8.25 2.16 -27.16
N ALA A 131 7.90 3.35 -26.67
CA ALA A 131 8.93 4.28 -26.21
C ALA A 131 9.52 3.74 -24.90
N PRO A 132 10.84 3.54 -24.77
CA PRO A 132 11.44 3.35 -23.46
C PRO A 132 10.95 4.50 -22.58
N TYR A 133 10.48 4.20 -21.37
CA TYR A 133 10.15 5.23 -20.39
C TYR A 133 11.41 6.09 -20.20
N ALA A 134 11.47 7.20 -20.93
CA ALA A 134 12.39 8.26 -20.66
C ALA A 134 11.78 8.96 -19.45
N PRO A 135 12.42 8.90 -18.26
CA PRO A 135 11.96 9.72 -17.15
C PRO A 135 11.84 11.16 -17.67
N PRO A 136 10.74 11.87 -17.37
CA PRO A 136 10.57 13.24 -17.83
C PRO A 136 11.85 14.01 -17.52
N ALA A 137 12.43 14.66 -18.54
CA ALA A 137 13.63 15.45 -18.36
C ALA A 137 13.37 16.42 -17.22
N LEU A 138 14.15 16.28 -16.15
CA LEU A 138 14.06 17.14 -14.98
C LEU A 138 14.18 18.59 -15.45
N PRO A 139 13.35 19.52 -14.95
CA PRO A 139 13.32 20.89 -15.42
C PRO A 139 14.73 21.49 -15.35
N ALA A 140 15.27 21.86 -16.52
CA ALA A 140 16.65 22.31 -16.70
C ALA A 140 16.89 23.78 -16.29
N GLY A 141 16.11 24.29 -15.33
CA GLY A 141 16.23 25.65 -14.80
C GLY A 141 16.74 25.65 -13.36
N PRO A 142 17.38 26.74 -12.88
CA PRO A 142 17.72 26.87 -11.47
C PRO A 142 16.44 26.81 -10.64
N ALA A 143 16.38 25.83 -9.73
CA ALA A 143 15.27 25.68 -8.81
C ALA A 143 15.12 26.93 -7.93
N ALA A 144 13.89 27.36 -7.69
CA ALA A 144 13.63 28.50 -6.82
C ALA A 144 14.18 28.22 -5.41
N PRO A 145 14.85 29.19 -4.76
CA PRO A 145 15.35 28.98 -3.41
C PRO A 145 14.19 28.64 -2.46
N TYR A 146 14.49 27.87 -1.43
CA TYR A 146 13.54 27.53 -0.39
C TYR A 146 14.16 27.75 0.99
N THR A 147 13.63 28.71 1.73
CA THR A 147 14.24 29.21 2.96
C THR A 147 13.51 28.71 4.21
N LYS A 148 14.21 28.72 5.35
CA LYS A 148 13.59 28.44 6.66
C LYS A 148 12.42 29.38 6.96
N ALA A 149 12.51 30.65 6.56
CA ALA A 149 11.43 31.62 6.74
C ALA A 149 10.17 31.26 5.93
N GLU A 150 10.33 30.86 4.66
CA GLU A 150 9.21 30.33 3.86
C GLU A 150 8.63 29.08 4.49
N ALA A 151 9.48 28.16 4.96
CA ALA A 151 9.03 26.95 5.61
C ALA A 151 8.24 27.22 6.89
N LEU A 152 8.66 28.14 7.75
CA LEU A 152 7.90 28.51 8.96
C LEU A 152 6.59 29.24 8.66
N ALA A 153 6.50 29.91 7.50
CA ALA A 153 5.25 30.53 7.05
C ALA A 153 4.27 29.50 6.47
N GLU A 154 4.77 28.49 5.75
CA GLU A 154 3.99 27.40 5.15
C GLU A 154 3.60 26.33 6.18
N LEU A 155 4.52 25.99 7.08
CA LEU A 155 4.37 24.92 8.03
C LEU A 155 3.76 25.48 9.32
N HIS A 156 2.61 24.92 9.70
CA HIS A 156 2.05 25.12 11.02
C HIS A 156 2.88 24.34 12.05
N MET A 157 4.15 24.67 12.25
CA MET A 157 5.01 24.01 13.24
C MET A 157 5.90 25.04 13.92
N ALA A 158 6.31 24.74 15.16
CA ALA A 158 7.21 25.63 15.88
C ALA A 158 8.65 25.55 15.32
N GLU A 159 9.41 26.62 15.49
CA GLU A 159 10.77 26.70 14.95
C GLU A 159 11.72 25.67 15.57
N ASP A 160 11.59 25.42 16.87
CA ASP A 160 12.33 24.41 17.61
C ASP A 160 11.99 22.98 17.14
N GLU A 161 10.72 22.70 16.82
CA GLU A 161 10.30 21.44 16.22
C GLU A 161 10.94 21.23 14.83
N LEU A 162 11.00 22.30 14.02
CA LEU A 162 11.61 22.25 12.69
C LEU A 162 13.12 22.01 12.80
N ASP A 163 13.78 22.72 13.69
CA ASP A 163 15.22 22.56 13.94
C ASP A 163 15.54 21.17 14.48
N ALA A 164 14.72 20.63 15.38
CA ALA A 164 14.87 19.27 15.87
C ALA A 164 14.71 18.23 14.75
N ALA A 165 13.76 18.42 13.83
CA ALA A 165 13.58 17.54 12.68
C ALA A 165 14.79 17.58 11.74
N LEU A 166 15.28 18.78 11.41
CA LEU A 166 16.48 18.98 10.57
C LEU A 166 17.74 18.41 11.23
N ALA A 167 17.93 18.61 12.54
CA ALA A 167 19.04 18.04 13.28
C ALA A 167 18.97 16.49 13.32
N GLY A 168 17.76 15.94 13.47
CA GLY A 168 17.50 14.51 13.37
C GLY A 168 17.90 13.95 12.00
N LEU A 169 17.47 14.62 10.92
CA LEU A 169 17.79 14.26 9.54
C LEU A 169 19.29 14.36 9.25
N ALA A 170 19.95 15.44 9.69
CA ALA A 170 21.39 15.63 9.52
C ALA A 170 22.20 14.53 10.23
N ARG A 171 21.83 14.18 11.46
CA ARG A 171 22.54 13.18 12.28
C ARG A 171 22.31 11.74 11.82
N ARG A 172 21.07 11.38 11.48
CA ARG A 172 20.71 9.99 11.11
C ARG A 172 20.76 9.73 9.62
N ARG A 173 20.76 10.77 8.78
CA ARG A 173 20.54 10.73 7.32
C ARG A 173 19.18 10.14 6.90
N ASN A 174 18.37 9.66 7.85
CA ASN A 174 17.04 9.15 7.64
C ASN A 174 16.08 9.74 8.68
N LEU A 175 14.93 10.25 8.23
CA LEU A 175 13.87 10.80 9.07
C LEU A 175 12.56 10.04 8.80
N LEU A 176 11.85 9.69 9.85
CA LEU A 176 10.54 9.05 9.80
C LEU A 176 9.50 9.99 10.39
N LEU A 177 8.61 10.48 9.55
CA LEU A 177 7.45 11.27 9.93
C LEU A 177 6.28 10.33 10.20
N GLN A 178 5.85 10.23 11.44
CA GLN A 178 4.72 9.37 11.83
C GLN A 178 3.62 10.20 12.47
N GLY A 179 2.38 9.76 12.31
CA GLY A 179 1.25 10.45 12.91
C GLY A 179 -0.08 10.04 12.30
N PRO A 180 -1.19 10.51 12.88
CA PRO A 180 -2.52 10.23 12.37
C PRO A 180 -2.72 10.70 10.91
N PRO A 181 -3.72 10.17 10.19
CA PRO A 181 -4.03 10.62 8.84
C PRO A 181 -4.41 12.10 8.82
N GLY A 182 -4.07 12.78 7.72
CA GLY A 182 -4.40 14.20 7.54
C GLY A 182 -3.60 15.20 8.39
N THR A 183 -2.45 14.79 8.95
CA THR A 183 -1.55 15.69 9.71
C THR A 183 -0.50 16.37 8.85
N GLY A 184 -0.53 16.20 7.53
CA GLY A 184 0.40 16.87 6.61
C GLY A 184 1.77 16.23 6.50
N LYS A 185 1.93 14.93 6.80
CA LYS A 185 3.23 14.23 6.76
C LYS A 185 3.96 14.36 5.41
N THR A 186 3.30 14.02 4.31
CA THR A 186 3.90 14.13 2.96
C THR A 186 4.19 15.58 2.60
N TYR A 187 3.35 16.52 3.05
CA TYR A 187 3.56 17.95 2.88
C TYR A 187 4.85 18.37 3.58
N LEU A 188 5.00 18.06 4.87
CA LEU A 188 6.19 18.35 5.68
C LEU A 188 7.44 17.67 5.11
N ALA A 189 7.36 16.39 4.72
CA ALA A 189 8.48 15.64 4.16
C ALA A 189 9.13 16.37 2.97
N ARG A 190 8.30 16.87 2.05
CA ARG A 190 8.76 17.59 0.87
C ARG A 190 9.41 18.94 1.21
N ARG A 191 8.91 19.66 2.21
CA ARG A 191 9.49 20.94 2.66
C ARG A 191 10.82 20.73 3.38
N LEU A 192 10.91 19.69 4.21
CA LEU A 192 12.18 19.30 4.84
C LEU A 192 13.22 18.92 3.78
N ALA A 193 12.81 18.22 2.72
CA ALA A 193 13.68 17.95 1.58
C ALA A 193 14.14 19.25 0.91
N TRP A 194 13.23 20.14 0.55
CA TRP A 194 13.61 21.42 -0.08
C TRP A 194 14.48 22.31 0.79
N LEU A 195 14.28 22.32 2.12
CA LEU A 195 15.18 23.03 3.05
C LEU A 195 16.58 22.44 3.03
N LEU A 196 16.70 21.11 3.03
CA LEU A 196 17.98 20.43 2.93
C LEU A 196 18.66 20.69 1.57
N LEU A 197 17.88 20.78 0.49
CA LEU A 197 18.36 21.08 -0.85
C LEU A 197 18.62 22.58 -1.09
N GLU A 198 18.20 23.43 -0.14
CA GLU A 198 18.16 24.90 -0.18
C GLU A 198 17.35 25.48 -1.36
N ALA A 199 16.52 24.64 -1.99
CA ALA A 199 15.77 24.96 -3.19
C ALA A 199 14.59 23.99 -3.38
N ARG A 200 13.57 24.44 -4.11
CA ARG A 200 12.46 23.63 -4.62
C ARG A 200 12.93 22.75 -5.80
N ASP A 201 13.99 21.97 -5.56
CA ASP A 201 14.74 21.24 -6.59
C ASP A 201 14.28 19.79 -6.71
N GLU A 202 13.33 19.56 -7.63
CA GLU A 202 12.83 18.23 -7.96
C GLU A 202 13.86 17.36 -8.68
N SER A 203 14.97 17.93 -9.17
CA SER A 203 16.00 17.11 -9.78
C SER A 203 16.74 16.27 -8.74
N ARG A 204 16.94 16.78 -7.52
CA ARG A 204 17.66 16.07 -6.45
C ARG A 204 16.73 15.37 -5.46
N LEU A 205 15.43 15.35 -5.75
CA LEU A 205 14.40 14.71 -4.94
C LEU A 205 13.74 13.59 -5.75
N GLU A 206 13.73 12.38 -5.18
CA GLU A 206 13.02 11.24 -5.76
C GLU A 206 11.89 10.84 -4.81
N LEU A 207 10.65 10.83 -5.31
CA LEU A 207 9.46 10.47 -4.53
C LEU A 207 8.96 9.09 -4.96
N VAL A 208 8.87 8.17 -4.00
CA VAL A 208 8.25 6.86 -4.18
C VAL A 208 7.17 6.65 -3.13
N GLN A 209 6.09 5.95 -3.51
CA GLN A 209 5.06 5.51 -2.57
C GLN A 209 5.10 3.99 -2.48
N PHE A 210 5.24 3.46 -1.27
CA PHE A 210 5.21 2.02 -1.06
C PHE A 210 3.78 1.47 -1.07
N HIS A 211 3.61 0.31 -1.68
CA HIS A 211 2.36 -0.43 -1.72
C HIS A 211 2.63 -1.94 -1.61
N PRO A 212 1.62 -2.79 -1.35
CA PRO A 212 1.83 -4.21 -1.08
C PRO A 212 2.57 -4.99 -2.18
N SER A 213 2.42 -4.54 -3.44
CA SER A 213 3.08 -5.14 -4.61
C SER A 213 4.44 -4.51 -4.95
N TYR A 214 4.89 -3.48 -4.24
CA TYR A 214 6.17 -2.83 -4.51
C TYR A 214 7.32 -3.73 -4.02
N GLY A 215 8.21 -4.11 -4.93
CA GLY A 215 9.20 -5.16 -4.72
C GLY A 215 10.65 -4.67 -4.63
N TYR A 216 11.55 -5.60 -4.32
CA TYR A 216 12.99 -5.39 -4.40
C TYR A 216 13.42 -5.10 -5.85
N GLU A 217 12.80 -5.79 -6.79
CA GLU A 217 13.07 -5.72 -8.22
C GLU A 217 12.72 -4.34 -8.81
N ASP A 218 11.79 -3.62 -8.18
CA ASP A 218 11.41 -2.26 -8.58
C ASP A 218 12.27 -1.18 -7.94
N PHE A 219 12.68 -1.43 -6.70
CA PHE A 219 13.36 -0.44 -5.88
C PHE A 219 14.88 -0.50 -6.01
N VAL A 220 15.43 -1.71 -6.11
CA VAL A 220 16.87 -1.97 -6.12
C VAL A 220 17.32 -2.45 -7.49
N LEU A 221 17.05 -3.69 -7.86
CA LEU A 221 17.59 -4.27 -9.09
C LEU A 221 16.74 -5.47 -9.51
N GLY A 222 16.28 -5.49 -10.76
CA GLY A 222 15.37 -6.53 -11.24
C GLY A 222 15.54 -6.82 -12.72
N PHE A 223 15.18 -8.03 -13.13
CA PHE A 223 15.08 -8.37 -14.56
C PHE A 223 13.79 -7.82 -15.14
N ARG A 224 13.90 -7.07 -16.24
CA ARG A 224 12.76 -6.54 -16.98
C ARG A 224 12.93 -6.84 -18.48
N PRO A 225 11.84 -7.19 -19.20
CA PRO A 225 11.92 -7.35 -20.65
C PRO A 225 12.21 -6.00 -21.31
N ASP A 226 13.08 -6.00 -22.31
CA ASP A 226 13.25 -4.87 -23.23
C ASP A 226 12.20 -4.89 -24.34
N ASP A 227 12.26 -3.92 -25.26
CA ASP A 227 11.33 -3.78 -26.39
C ASP A 227 11.34 -4.99 -27.36
N ARG A 228 12.31 -5.90 -27.20
CA ARG A 228 12.45 -7.15 -27.97
C ARG A 228 12.09 -8.39 -27.16
N GLY A 229 11.53 -8.21 -25.95
CA GLY A 229 11.19 -9.28 -25.02
C GLY A 229 12.40 -9.95 -24.34
N GLN A 230 13.61 -9.39 -24.49
CA GLN A 230 14.81 -9.93 -23.85
C GLN A 230 14.91 -9.39 -22.42
N PHE A 231 15.11 -10.29 -21.45
CA PHE A 231 15.29 -9.87 -20.06
C PHE A 231 16.65 -9.20 -19.86
N ARG A 232 16.62 -7.96 -19.40
CA ARG A 232 17.80 -7.20 -18.99
C ARG A 232 17.72 -6.86 -17.52
N LEU A 233 18.89 -6.77 -16.90
CA LEU A 233 18.99 -6.31 -15.53
C LEU A 233 18.86 -4.79 -15.51
N VAL A 234 17.82 -4.28 -14.87
CA VAL A 234 17.48 -2.86 -14.84
C VAL A 234 17.57 -2.35 -13.39
N PRO A 235 18.36 -1.29 -13.13
CA PRO A 235 18.41 -0.68 -11.80
C PRO A 235 17.06 -0.03 -11.46
N GLY A 236 16.66 -0.21 -10.20
CA GLY A 236 15.49 0.45 -9.63
C GLY A 236 15.79 1.88 -9.19
N VAL A 237 14.83 2.44 -8.46
CA VAL A 237 14.85 3.84 -8.03
C VAL A 237 16.07 4.17 -7.16
N LEU A 238 16.36 3.33 -6.16
CA LEU A 238 17.42 3.63 -5.20
C LEU A 238 18.82 3.64 -5.84
N PRO A 239 19.22 2.64 -6.67
CA PRO A 239 20.53 2.71 -7.30
C PRO A 239 20.69 3.84 -8.30
N LEU A 240 19.65 4.19 -9.07
CA LEU A 240 19.69 5.34 -9.98
C LEU A 240 19.92 6.64 -9.20
N LEU A 241 19.22 6.84 -8.09
CA LEU A 241 19.43 8.00 -7.23
C LEU A 241 20.82 8.01 -6.59
N CYS A 242 21.31 6.86 -6.13
CA CYS A 242 22.66 6.73 -5.56
C CYS A 242 23.74 7.04 -6.60
N GLN A 243 23.57 6.63 -7.86
CA GLN A 243 24.51 6.96 -8.93
C GLN A 243 24.60 8.47 -9.15
N ARG A 244 23.46 9.16 -9.16
CA ARG A 244 23.38 10.62 -9.32
C ARG A 244 24.04 11.33 -8.13
N ALA A 245 23.74 10.89 -6.90
CA ALA A 245 24.33 11.44 -5.70
C ALA A 245 25.85 11.21 -5.62
N ALA A 246 26.35 10.05 -6.05
CA ALA A 246 27.77 9.75 -6.09
C ALA A 246 28.54 10.59 -7.13
N ALA A 247 27.89 10.95 -8.24
CA ALA A 247 28.46 11.82 -9.27
C ALA A 247 28.53 13.29 -8.84
N ASP A 248 27.79 13.67 -7.79
CA ASP A 248 27.68 15.04 -7.29
C ASP A 248 27.76 15.08 -5.75
N PRO A 249 28.93 14.73 -5.18
CA PRO A 249 29.09 14.53 -3.74
C PRO A 249 28.95 15.82 -2.92
N ALA A 250 29.07 16.99 -3.55
CA ALA A 250 29.00 18.29 -2.88
C ALA A 250 27.56 18.70 -2.53
N ARG A 251 26.55 18.13 -3.20
CA ARG A 251 25.14 18.51 -3.05
C ARG A 251 24.32 17.36 -2.47
N PRO A 252 23.35 17.66 -1.60
CA PRO A 252 22.47 16.64 -1.03
C PRO A 252 21.48 16.13 -2.09
N TYR A 253 21.10 14.85 -1.94
CA TYR A 253 20.02 14.19 -2.67
C TYR A 253 19.05 13.58 -1.67
N VAL A 254 17.75 13.55 -2.00
CA VAL A 254 16.71 13.09 -1.08
C VAL A 254 15.86 12.01 -1.75
N LEU A 255 15.71 10.88 -1.05
CA LEU A 255 14.68 9.89 -1.32
C LEU A 255 13.52 10.11 -0.34
N LEU A 256 12.36 10.49 -0.88
CA LEU A 256 11.12 10.60 -0.13
C LEU A 256 10.31 9.31 -0.33
N ILE A 257 10.01 8.62 0.76
CA ILE A 257 9.21 7.38 0.76
C ILE A 257 7.88 7.65 1.45
N ASP A 258 6.81 7.73 0.67
CA ASP A 258 5.47 7.84 1.22
C ASP A 258 4.91 6.46 1.60
N GLU A 259 4.14 6.42 2.68
CA GLU A 259 3.45 5.23 3.20
C GLU A 259 4.36 4.01 3.41
N LEU A 260 5.49 4.23 4.09
CA LEU A 260 6.55 3.22 4.30
C LEU A 260 6.02 1.88 4.81
N ASN A 261 5.01 1.88 5.69
CA ASN A 261 4.43 0.68 6.29
C ASN A 261 3.50 -0.12 5.36
N ARG A 262 3.14 0.39 4.18
CA ARG A 262 2.34 -0.38 3.19
C ARG A 262 3.16 -1.40 2.41
N GLY A 263 4.47 -1.22 2.37
CA GLY A 263 5.41 -2.15 1.74
C GLY A 263 6.04 -3.10 2.76
N GLN A 264 6.52 -4.25 2.29
CA GLN A 264 7.39 -5.13 3.09
C GLN A 264 8.80 -4.54 3.12
N VAL A 265 9.05 -3.53 3.94
CA VAL A 265 10.28 -2.71 3.89
C VAL A 265 11.56 -3.55 3.92
N ALA A 266 11.64 -4.56 4.78
CA ALA A 266 12.80 -5.44 4.87
C ALA A 266 13.06 -6.19 3.55
N ARG A 267 12.00 -6.60 2.84
CA ARG A 267 12.10 -7.25 1.54
C ARG A 267 12.46 -6.25 0.44
N ILE A 268 11.84 -5.07 0.45
CA ILE A 268 12.07 -4.02 -0.56
C ILE A 268 13.52 -3.55 -0.53
N PHE A 269 14.08 -3.29 0.65
CA PHE A 269 15.47 -2.84 0.78
C PHE A 269 16.48 -3.98 0.72
N GLY A 270 16.09 -5.20 1.10
CA GLY A 270 17.00 -6.35 1.13
C GLY A 270 18.27 -6.06 1.96
N GLU A 271 19.41 -6.32 1.35
CA GLU A 271 20.74 -6.09 1.91
C GLU A 271 21.09 -4.60 2.09
N LEU A 272 20.41 -3.70 1.37
CA LEU A 272 20.64 -2.25 1.43
C LEU A 272 20.10 -1.62 2.71
N LEU A 273 19.26 -2.34 3.44
CA LEU A 273 18.68 -1.85 4.69
C LEU A 273 19.75 -1.46 5.71
N GLY A 274 20.85 -2.21 5.75
CA GLY A 274 21.99 -1.90 6.63
C GLY A 274 22.73 -0.62 6.23
N LEU A 275 22.78 -0.31 4.93
CA LEU A 275 23.49 0.86 4.39
C LEU A 275 22.72 2.17 4.57
N LEU A 276 21.48 2.12 5.07
CA LEU A 276 20.76 3.33 5.45
C LEU A 276 21.41 4.01 6.65
N GLU A 277 22.05 3.26 7.55
CA GLU A 277 22.70 3.80 8.75
C GLU A 277 23.82 4.79 8.36
N ALA A 278 23.86 5.96 9.01
CA ALA A 278 24.75 7.05 8.62
C ALA A 278 26.24 6.66 8.63
N ASP A 279 26.65 5.77 9.53
CA ASP A 279 28.00 5.25 9.71
C ASP A 279 28.34 4.06 8.79
N LYS A 280 27.41 3.62 7.94
CA LYS A 280 27.56 2.49 7.02
C LYS A 280 27.43 2.90 5.55
N ARG A 281 27.67 4.17 5.26
CA ARG A 281 27.60 4.76 3.93
C ARG A 281 28.98 4.93 3.33
N GLY A 282 29.03 5.07 2.01
CA GLY A 282 30.26 5.24 1.26
C GLY A 282 30.97 3.93 0.87
N PRO A 283 32.06 4.04 0.08
CA PRO A 283 32.70 2.88 -0.56
C PRO A 283 33.23 1.81 0.40
N ALA A 284 33.59 2.18 1.63
CA ALA A 284 34.10 1.24 2.64
C ALA A 284 33.07 0.17 3.06
N HIS A 285 31.78 0.48 2.92
CA HIS A 285 30.68 -0.41 3.27
C HIS A 285 30.02 -1.05 2.04
N ALA A 286 30.63 -0.91 0.86
CA ALA A 286 30.07 -1.42 -0.38
C ALA A 286 29.84 -2.94 -0.32
N LEU A 287 28.77 -3.41 -0.96
CA LEU A 287 28.32 -4.79 -0.96
C LEU A 287 27.94 -5.24 -2.37
N ARG A 288 27.86 -6.56 -2.59
CA ARG A 288 27.49 -7.11 -3.89
C ARG A 288 25.98 -7.34 -3.91
N LEU A 289 25.29 -6.78 -4.89
CA LEU A 289 23.85 -7.00 -5.07
C LEU A 289 23.61 -8.44 -5.58
N PRO A 290 22.53 -9.13 -5.15
CA PRO A 290 22.24 -10.52 -5.53
C PRO A 290 22.16 -10.79 -7.03
N TYR A 291 21.60 -9.87 -7.81
CA TYR A 291 21.51 -10.01 -9.26
C TYR A 291 22.74 -9.53 -10.01
N ALA A 292 23.68 -8.84 -9.33
CA ALA A 292 24.84 -8.28 -9.98
C ALA A 292 25.86 -9.39 -10.30
N PRO A 293 26.42 -9.42 -11.52
CA PRO A 293 27.39 -10.44 -11.90
C PRO A 293 28.68 -10.33 -11.06
N PRO A 294 29.50 -11.41 -10.96
CA PRO A 294 30.72 -11.44 -10.14
C PRO A 294 31.77 -10.36 -10.46
N GLU A 295 31.72 -9.79 -11.66
CA GLU A 295 32.59 -8.71 -12.14
C GLU A 295 31.99 -7.32 -11.92
N ALA A 296 30.71 -7.22 -11.56
CA ALA A 296 30.06 -5.93 -11.33
C ALA A 296 30.67 -5.21 -10.12
N PRO A 297 30.73 -3.87 -10.18
CA PRO A 297 31.17 -3.05 -9.06
C PRO A 297 30.26 -3.27 -7.86
N ARG A 298 30.83 -3.17 -6.66
CA ARG A 298 30.06 -3.22 -5.42
C ARG A 298 29.23 -1.95 -5.27
N PHE A 299 28.03 -2.10 -4.74
CA PHE A 299 27.10 -1.02 -4.49
C PHE A 299 27.27 -0.46 -3.08
N PHE A 300 27.19 0.86 -2.93
CA PHE A 300 27.12 1.55 -1.64
C PHE A 300 26.11 2.68 -1.70
N VAL A 301 25.59 3.08 -0.54
CA VAL A 301 24.75 4.28 -0.41
C VAL A 301 25.66 5.50 -0.17
N PRO A 302 25.57 6.57 -0.99
CA PRO A 302 26.37 7.78 -0.80
C PRO A 302 26.05 8.54 0.50
N GLU A 303 27.05 9.24 1.05
CA GLU A 303 26.91 10.01 2.29
C GLU A 303 25.99 11.24 2.14
N ASN A 304 25.91 11.80 0.93
CA ASN A 304 25.06 12.94 0.57
C ASN A 304 23.62 12.53 0.20
N LEU A 305 23.27 11.24 0.27
CA LEU A 305 21.88 10.81 0.17
C LEU A 305 21.16 11.04 1.51
N PHE A 306 19.88 11.38 1.50
CA PHE A 306 19.04 11.48 2.68
C PHE A 306 17.72 10.77 2.41
N VAL A 307 17.14 10.15 3.43
CA VAL A 307 15.85 9.47 3.31
C VAL A 307 14.84 10.15 4.22
N ILE A 308 13.69 10.54 3.68
CA ILE A 308 12.56 11.04 4.47
C ILE A 308 11.38 10.12 4.19
N ALA A 309 10.92 9.40 5.20
CA ALA A 309 9.80 8.49 5.06
C ALA A 309 8.59 8.97 5.85
N THR A 310 7.38 8.72 5.34
CA THR A 310 6.14 8.92 6.09
C THR A 310 5.57 7.58 6.54
N LEU A 311 4.85 7.59 7.67
CA LEU A 311 4.20 6.41 8.22
C LEU A 311 2.82 6.78 8.77
N ASN A 312 1.79 6.09 8.29
CA ASN A 312 0.42 6.23 8.79
C ASN A 312 0.20 5.26 9.95
N LEU A 313 -0.12 5.78 11.13
CA LEU A 313 -0.28 4.96 12.34
C LEU A 313 -1.69 4.32 12.46
N ALA A 314 -2.72 4.93 11.86
CA ALA A 314 -4.10 4.46 11.97
C ALA A 314 -4.40 3.16 11.20
N ASP A 315 -3.54 2.77 10.26
CA ASP A 315 -3.79 1.58 9.44
C ASP A 315 -3.31 0.30 10.14
N ARG A 316 -4.24 -0.32 10.86
CA ARG A 316 -4.03 -1.58 11.60
C ARG A 316 -3.83 -2.80 10.70
N SER A 317 -4.12 -2.71 9.41
CA SER A 317 -3.91 -3.81 8.46
C SER A 317 -2.44 -3.96 8.06
N LEU A 318 -1.62 -2.96 8.37
CA LEU A 318 -0.21 -2.92 8.02
C LEU A 318 0.65 -3.57 9.10
N SER A 319 1.72 -4.23 8.65
CA SER A 319 2.69 -4.81 9.58
C SER A 319 3.40 -3.69 10.34
N PRO A 320 3.53 -3.77 11.67
CA PRO A 320 4.27 -2.79 12.43
C PRO A 320 5.73 -2.74 11.95
N LEU A 321 6.31 -1.54 11.97
CA LEU A 321 7.71 -1.35 11.60
C LEU A 321 8.61 -2.10 12.59
N ASP A 322 9.44 -3.01 12.09
CA ASP A 322 10.41 -3.72 12.93
C ASP A 322 11.33 -2.74 13.66
N TYR A 323 11.65 -3.04 14.92
CA TYR A 323 12.61 -2.30 15.74
C TYR A 323 13.96 -2.10 15.04
N ALA A 324 14.45 -3.13 14.34
CA ALA A 324 15.70 -3.04 13.59
C ALA A 324 15.65 -1.94 12.53
N LEU A 325 14.51 -1.76 11.87
CA LEU A 325 14.29 -0.70 10.89
C LEU A 325 14.12 0.65 11.57
N ARG A 326 13.27 0.71 12.61
CA ARG A 326 12.96 1.94 13.34
C ARG A 326 14.21 2.64 13.90
N ARG A 327 15.19 1.90 14.41
CA ARG A 327 16.43 2.49 14.97
C ARG A 327 17.31 3.22 13.93
N ARG A 328 17.06 3.02 12.63
CA ARG A 328 17.81 3.65 11.53
C ARG A 328 17.28 5.04 11.17
N PHE A 329 16.11 5.41 11.71
CA PHE A 329 15.48 6.71 11.49
C PHE A 329 15.55 7.57 12.76
N ALA A 330 15.70 8.88 12.59
CA ALA A 330 15.18 9.84 13.56
C ALA A 330 13.67 9.92 13.39
N VAL A 331 12.90 9.94 14.48
CA VAL A 331 11.43 9.92 14.40
C VAL A 331 10.90 11.30 14.77
N VAL A 332 9.99 11.83 13.96
CA VAL A 332 9.20 13.03 14.23
C VAL A 332 7.74 12.62 14.26
N GLU A 333 7.08 12.90 15.38
CA GLU A 333 5.68 12.60 15.58
C GLU A 333 4.83 13.84 15.27
N LEU A 334 3.94 13.73 14.29
CA LEU A 334 3.01 14.77 13.93
C LEU A 334 1.69 14.56 14.68
N ARG A 335 1.18 15.65 15.24
CA ARG A 335 -0.12 15.69 15.92
C ARG A 335 -1.08 16.60 15.18
N PRO A 336 -2.40 16.37 15.28
CA PRO A 336 -3.39 17.31 14.80
C PRO A 336 -3.19 18.69 15.45
N GLN A 337 -3.24 19.75 14.65
CA GLN A 337 -3.03 21.11 15.11
C GLN A 337 -4.27 21.95 14.84
N PHE A 338 -5.11 22.09 15.86
CA PHE A 338 -6.32 22.90 15.80
C PHE A 338 -6.15 24.24 16.52
N GLY A 339 -4.90 24.70 16.66
CA GLY A 339 -4.55 25.91 17.40
C GLY A 339 -4.77 27.21 16.62
N ALA A 340 -4.07 28.26 17.06
CA ALA A 340 -4.07 29.56 16.37
C ALA A 340 -3.68 29.50 14.88
N PRO A 341 -2.70 28.67 14.44
CA PRO A 341 -2.31 28.62 13.04
C PRO A 341 -3.46 28.22 12.08
N LEU A 342 -4.24 27.20 12.43
CA LEU A 342 -5.40 26.79 11.63
C LEU A 342 -6.48 27.87 11.62
N ARG A 343 -6.74 28.52 12.75
CA ARG A 343 -7.72 29.62 12.82
C ARG A 343 -7.32 30.80 11.94
N ALA A 344 -6.03 31.16 11.92
CA ALA A 344 -5.51 32.20 11.06
C ALA A 344 -5.65 31.84 9.57
N LEU A 345 -5.35 30.59 9.21
CA LEU A 345 -5.53 30.09 7.84
C LEU A 345 -7.00 30.17 7.39
N LEU A 346 -7.93 29.70 8.22
CA LEU A 346 -9.36 29.74 7.94
C LEU A 346 -9.87 31.19 7.79
N ALA A 347 -9.42 32.09 8.67
CA ALA A 347 -9.76 33.51 8.60
C ALA A 347 -9.26 34.16 7.30
N ALA A 348 -8.05 33.83 6.85
CA ALA A 348 -7.50 34.31 5.57
C ALA A 348 -8.34 33.86 4.35
N HIS A 349 -9.11 32.78 4.48
CA HIS A 349 -10.00 32.26 3.44
C HIS A 349 -11.47 32.68 3.62
N GLY A 350 -11.74 33.62 4.53
CA GLY A 350 -13.08 34.20 4.72
C GLY A 350 -13.95 33.46 5.74
N VAL A 351 -13.45 32.46 6.45
CA VAL A 351 -14.21 31.77 7.50
C VAL A 351 -14.37 32.71 8.71
N PRO A 352 -15.59 32.94 9.21
CA PRO A 352 -15.81 33.80 10.38
C PRO A 352 -15.04 33.29 11.62
N GLY A 353 -14.41 34.19 12.37
CA GLY A 353 -13.59 33.83 13.55
C GLY A 353 -14.35 32.99 14.57
N ALA A 354 -15.59 33.36 14.89
CA ALA A 354 -16.44 32.59 15.80
C ALA A 354 -16.74 31.17 15.28
N LEU A 355 -16.84 30.98 13.97
CA LEU A 355 -17.04 29.67 13.36
C LEU A 355 -15.75 28.84 13.42
N ALA A 356 -14.60 29.43 13.13
CA ALA A 356 -13.29 28.78 13.24
C ALA A 356 -12.99 28.34 14.69
N GLU A 357 -13.37 29.15 15.69
CA GLU A 357 -13.27 28.78 17.11
C GLU A 357 -14.17 27.60 17.48
N ARG A 358 -15.45 27.61 17.06
CA ARG A 358 -16.35 26.48 17.29
C ARG A 358 -15.84 25.20 16.63
N LEU A 359 -15.36 25.30 15.38
CA LEU A 359 -14.79 24.18 14.64
C LEU A 359 -13.60 23.56 15.37
N THR A 360 -12.59 24.37 15.70
CA THR A 360 -11.37 23.89 16.36
C THR A 360 -11.65 23.29 17.74
N ALA A 361 -12.56 23.89 18.52
CA ALA A 361 -13.00 23.33 19.79
C ALA A 361 -13.72 21.98 19.63
N ARG A 362 -14.60 21.85 18.61
CA ARG A 362 -15.31 20.59 18.33
C ARG A 362 -14.38 19.50 17.83
N LEU A 363 -13.42 19.82 16.96
CA LEU A 363 -12.41 18.87 16.50
C LEU A 363 -11.49 18.41 17.64
N GLY A 364 -11.12 19.32 18.55
CA GLY A 364 -10.38 18.97 19.77
C GLY A 364 -11.14 17.98 20.65
N ALA A 365 -12.42 18.23 20.92
CA ALA A 365 -13.27 17.31 21.68
C ALA A 365 -13.51 15.96 20.98
N LEU A 366 -13.63 15.97 19.64
CA LEU A 366 -13.74 14.76 18.84
C LEU A 366 -12.45 13.93 18.93
N ASN A 367 -11.29 14.55 18.75
CA ASN A 367 -10.01 13.85 18.87
C ASN A 367 -9.74 13.33 20.28
N GLN A 368 -10.21 14.03 21.32
CA GLN A 368 -10.16 13.50 22.68
C GLN A 368 -11.02 12.24 22.80
N THR A 369 -12.25 12.26 22.26
CA THR A 369 -13.13 11.08 22.25
C THR A 369 -12.49 9.91 21.50
N ILE A 370 -11.88 10.15 20.34
CA ILE A 370 -11.18 9.12 19.54
C ILE A 370 -9.97 8.56 20.31
N SER A 371 -9.21 9.44 20.98
CA SER A 371 -8.01 9.05 21.72
C SER A 371 -8.32 8.21 22.96
N ASP A 372 -9.44 8.51 23.62
CA ASP A 372 -9.90 7.80 24.82
C ASP A 372 -10.64 6.49 24.49
N ASP A 373 -10.96 6.27 23.21
CA ASP A 373 -11.67 5.08 22.74
C ASP A 373 -10.73 3.84 22.76
N PRO A 374 -11.08 2.77 23.50
CA PRO A 374 -10.25 1.56 23.59
C PRO A 374 -10.05 0.84 22.25
N GLY A 375 -10.99 1.02 21.32
CA GLY A 375 -10.99 0.44 19.99
C GLY A 375 -10.26 1.29 18.95
N LEU A 376 -9.84 2.52 19.26
CA LEU A 376 -9.12 3.42 18.34
C LEU A 376 -7.77 3.83 18.92
N GLY A 377 -7.73 4.81 19.81
CA GLY A 377 -6.50 5.40 20.36
C GLY A 377 -6.04 6.68 19.65
N PRO A 378 -4.99 7.35 20.18
CA PRO A 378 -4.53 8.65 19.69
C PRO A 378 -4.00 8.62 18.24
N GLU A 379 -3.60 7.46 17.73
CA GLU A 379 -3.14 7.28 16.35
C GLU A 379 -4.24 7.45 15.30
N PHE A 380 -5.52 7.38 15.71
CA PHE A 380 -6.70 7.61 14.87
C PHE A 380 -7.19 9.05 14.90
N ALA A 381 -6.53 9.95 15.66
CA ALA A 381 -6.97 11.33 15.74
C ALA A 381 -7.05 11.98 14.35
N ILE A 382 -8.10 12.75 14.10
CA ILE A 382 -8.32 13.40 12.81
C ILE A 382 -7.32 14.55 12.66
N GLY A 383 -6.62 14.60 11.54
CA GLY A 383 -5.69 15.67 11.24
C GLY A 383 -6.35 16.96 10.73
N HIS A 384 -5.58 18.04 10.66
CA HIS A 384 -6.07 19.35 10.24
C HIS A 384 -6.10 19.54 8.72
N SER A 385 -5.49 18.66 7.92
CA SER A 385 -5.40 18.82 6.47
C SER A 385 -6.76 18.83 5.76
N TYR A 386 -7.76 18.12 6.30
CA TYR A 386 -9.14 18.16 5.81
C TYR A 386 -9.72 19.59 5.82
N PHE A 387 -9.22 20.44 6.72
CA PHE A 387 -9.67 21.81 6.92
C PHE A 387 -8.69 22.85 6.37
N VAL A 388 -7.73 22.44 5.54
CA VAL A 388 -6.87 23.36 4.78
C VAL A 388 -7.60 23.72 3.48
N PRO A 389 -8.06 24.97 3.30
CA PRO A 389 -8.82 25.34 2.11
C PRO A 389 -7.96 25.30 0.84
N PRO A 390 -8.57 25.13 -0.34
CA PRO A 390 -7.86 25.33 -1.60
C PRO A 390 -7.39 26.78 -1.76
N PRO A 391 -6.40 27.06 -2.63
CA PRO A 391 -5.91 28.41 -2.85
C PRO A 391 -7.00 29.40 -3.27
N GLY A 392 -7.02 30.56 -2.63
CA GLY A 392 -7.97 31.65 -2.91
C GLY A 392 -9.16 31.70 -1.94
N PRO A 393 -9.90 32.81 -1.88
CA PRO A 393 -10.99 32.97 -0.92
C PRO A 393 -12.12 31.95 -1.17
N LEU A 394 -12.71 31.42 -0.10
CA LEU A 394 -13.87 30.54 -0.20
C LEU A 394 -15.13 31.35 -0.51
N PRO A 395 -15.87 31.04 -1.60
CA PRO A 395 -17.10 31.76 -1.93
C PRO A 395 -18.21 31.59 -0.88
N ALA A 396 -18.28 30.41 -0.26
CA ALA A 396 -19.25 30.05 0.77
C ALA A 396 -18.57 29.19 1.86
N PRO A 397 -17.87 29.82 2.83
CA PRO A 397 -17.06 29.12 3.83
C PRO A 397 -17.85 28.08 4.65
N GLU A 398 -19.07 28.41 5.07
CA GLU A 398 -19.96 27.54 5.84
C GLU A 398 -20.40 26.31 5.02
N ALA A 399 -20.72 26.53 3.74
CA ALA A 399 -21.11 25.46 2.84
C ALA A 399 -19.93 24.51 2.55
N TRP A 400 -18.72 25.07 2.36
CA TRP A 400 -17.51 24.28 2.20
C TRP A 400 -17.20 23.44 3.44
N LEU A 401 -17.25 24.03 4.64
CA LEU A 401 -17.07 23.28 5.90
C LEU A 401 -18.10 22.17 6.07
N ARG A 402 -19.36 22.42 5.68
CA ARG A 402 -20.41 21.39 5.67
C ARG A 402 -20.04 20.22 4.76
N LEU A 403 -19.53 20.49 3.56
CA LEU A 403 -19.07 19.46 2.63
C LEU A 403 -17.90 18.64 3.21
N VAL A 404 -16.89 19.29 3.78
CA VAL A 404 -15.76 18.59 4.43
C VAL A 404 -16.27 17.67 5.55
N VAL A 405 -17.16 18.18 6.41
CA VAL A 405 -17.75 17.40 7.50
C VAL A 405 -18.56 16.21 6.99
N ASP A 406 -19.37 16.41 5.95
CA ASP A 406 -20.31 15.39 5.47
C ASP A 406 -19.68 14.34 4.56
N GLN A 407 -18.71 14.75 3.75
CA GLN A 407 -18.15 13.91 2.68
C GLN A 407 -16.78 13.32 3.02
N GLU A 408 -16.05 13.91 3.97
CA GLU A 408 -14.72 13.43 4.35
C GLU A 408 -14.72 12.92 5.79
N ILE A 409 -15.16 13.75 6.74
CA ILE A 409 -15.15 13.37 8.16
C ILE A 409 -16.25 12.34 8.47
N GLY A 410 -17.45 12.52 7.95
CA GLY A 410 -18.58 11.62 8.18
C GLY A 410 -18.28 10.16 7.84
N PRO A 411 -17.82 9.85 6.61
CA PRO A 411 -17.41 8.49 6.23
C PRO A 411 -16.25 7.96 7.07
N LEU A 412 -15.26 8.81 7.39
CA LEU A 412 -14.14 8.43 8.26
C LEU A 412 -14.62 7.97 9.65
N LEU A 413 -15.54 8.72 10.26
CA LEU A 413 -16.12 8.33 11.55
C LEU A 413 -16.93 7.03 11.47
N ALA A 414 -17.61 6.81 10.35
CA ALA A 414 -18.34 5.56 10.12
C ALA A 414 -17.39 4.36 9.99
N ASP A 415 -16.19 4.56 9.44
CA ASP A 415 -15.16 3.53 9.41
C ASP A 415 -14.51 3.29 10.78
N TYR A 416 -14.28 4.36 11.56
CA TYR A 416 -13.71 4.26 12.90
C TYR A 416 -14.63 3.51 13.86
N TRP A 417 -15.92 3.85 13.88
CA TRP A 417 -16.93 3.19 14.69
C TRP A 417 -17.84 2.30 13.85
N ARG A 418 -17.25 1.45 13.01
CA ARG A 418 -18.00 0.54 12.12
C ARG A 418 -18.97 -0.37 12.88
N ASP A 419 -18.53 -0.87 14.03
CA ASP A 419 -19.32 -1.73 14.91
C ASP A 419 -20.22 -0.93 15.88
N GLU A 420 -20.05 0.40 15.93
CA GLU A 420 -20.78 1.33 16.80
C GLU A 420 -21.37 2.52 16.03
N PRO A 421 -22.28 2.28 15.05
CA PRO A 421 -22.79 3.33 14.17
C PRO A 421 -23.53 4.46 14.91
N ALA A 422 -24.08 4.18 16.10
CA ALA A 422 -24.70 5.19 16.95
C ALA A 422 -23.66 6.19 17.49
N THR A 423 -22.45 5.72 17.84
CA THR A 423 -21.33 6.55 18.29
C THR A 423 -20.86 7.46 17.16
N ALA A 424 -20.63 6.91 15.95
CA ALA A 424 -20.29 7.68 14.75
C ALA A 424 -21.33 8.78 14.47
N ALA A 425 -22.61 8.41 14.42
CA ALA A 425 -23.70 9.34 14.13
C ALA A 425 -23.84 10.43 15.22
N ALA A 426 -23.61 10.08 16.50
CA ALA A 426 -23.63 11.05 17.59
C ALA A 426 -22.49 12.08 17.45
N GLN A 427 -21.28 11.64 17.13
CA GLN A 427 -20.14 12.54 16.93
C GLN A 427 -20.31 13.41 15.70
N LEU A 428 -20.78 12.84 14.58
CA LEU A 428 -21.08 13.61 13.37
C LEU A 428 -22.16 14.67 13.61
N ARG A 429 -23.23 14.36 14.36
CA ARG A 429 -24.26 15.35 14.74
C ARG A 429 -23.69 16.49 15.57
N LYS A 430 -22.81 16.20 16.55
CA LYS A 430 -22.14 17.24 17.35
C LYS A 430 -21.26 18.15 16.48
N LEU A 431 -20.60 17.59 15.46
CA LEU A 431 -19.79 18.35 14.53
C LEU A 431 -20.66 19.20 13.59
N ARG A 432 -21.74 18.65 13.02
CA ARG A 432 -22.70 19.41 12.20
C ARG A 432 -23.34 20.58 12.96
N GLY A 433 -23.69 20.38 14.23
CA GLY A 433 -24.30 21.41 15.07
C GLY A 433 -23.40 22.60 15.36
N MET A 434 -22.14 22.63 14.91
CA MET A 434 -21.30 23.84 14.96
C MET A 434 -21.56 24.82 13.81
N LEU A 435 -22.16 24.32 12.72
CA LEU A 435 -22.49 25.03 11.48
C LEU A 435 -23.91 25.62 11.49
N GLU A 436 -24.68 25.28 12.52
CA GLU A 436 -25.96 25.88 12.90
C GLU A 436 -25.69 26.97 13.94
#